data_AF-A0A1V6FC48-F1
#
_entry.id   AF-A0A1V6FC48-F1
#
_cell.length_a   1.000
_cell.length_b   1.000
_cell.length_c   1.000
_cell.angle_alpha   90.00
_cell.angle_beta   90.00
_cell.angle_gamma   90.00
#
_symmetry.space_group_name_H-M   'P 1'
#
loop_
_entity.id
_entity.type
_entity.pdbx_description
1 polymer ?
#
loop_
_entity_poly.entity_id
_entity_poly.type
_entity_poly.pdbx_seq_one_letter_code
_entity_poly.pdbx_strand_id
1 'polypeptide(L)'
;MQKIKRLLLFTTLFSLALVGCGESSSVEPSSSNIETSVRSSEERIRHPRITFKATSPLEIPANAVIKIAGNFNDWNPYNSTFILEHETGDIYTYTHDFTETDIGMTIQYKYILLYDDQTEANMWANVEGNETGGEVGNRSLLLRVGRYTQEDTIRSFKNNMSGSTVTRGTLEKVTLIMTQFADNRERTVRIWLPDGYDPNNKTKKYPVLYMHDGQNLFDAYTSFSGEWEIDEAIGAMMDEGYGGTIVVGIDNGGGERLNEYSPASFPLKDDNKALIPNPSGEKYAAFVVETVKPYIDEHYNVLTDRQNTGLGGSSMGGIISFYMALAYPEVFGYVLPFSSSHWLYVDGHIGNFINEKVPAGASNFPRLYFWVGGAETSITQYPGMIKNALLNKGYNSADIYTTSTPGAGHNEPAWAAAFPAAYRWLIKFNQ
;
A
#
# COMPACT_ATOMS: atom_id res chain seq x y z
N MET A 1 -28.20 -36.46 -35.43
CA MET A 1 -28.60 -37.87 -35.61
C MET A 1 -27.82 -38.75 -34.63
N GLN A 2 -28.48 -39.82 -34.19
CA GLN A 2 -28.17 -40.79 -33.13
C GLN A 2 -26.72 -41.26 -32.90
N LYS A 3 -26.38 -41.33 -31.60
CA LYS A 3 -25.91 -42.49 -30.78
C LYS A 3 -25.29 -43.71 -31.50
N ILE A 4 -24.29 -44.34 -30.86
CA ILE A 4 -24.32 -45.71 -30.26
C ILE A 4 -22.87 -46.19 -29.94
N LYS A 5 -22.54 -46.31 -28.65
CA LYS A 5 -22.17 -47.52 -27.86
C LYS A 5 -21.02 -48.40 -28.39
N ARG A 6 -20.10 -48.76 -27.50
CA ARG A 6 -19.94 -50.17 -27.08
C ARG A 6 -19.32 -50.32 -25.68
N LEU A 7 -19.93 -51.26 -24.98
CA LEU A 7 -19.75 -51.76 -23.62
C LEU A 7 -18.90 -53.03 -23.71
N LEU A 8 -18.01 -53.30 -22.74
CA LEU A 8 -17.50 -54.65 -22.50
C LEU A 8 -17.83 -55.08 -21.07
N LEU A 9 -18.60 -56.16 -20.98
CA LEU A 9 -18.89 -56.97 -19.81
C LEU A 9 -17.71 -57.90 -19.52
N PHE A 10 -17.46 -58.18 -18.25
CA PHE A 10 -16.86 -59.45 -17.81
C PHE A 10 -17.77 -60.08 -16.75
N THR A 11 -18.24 -61.29 -17.08
CA THR A 11 -18.96 -62.24 -16.25
C THR A 11 -17.99 -63.25 -15.64
N THR A 12 -18.17 -63.63 -14.37
CA THR A 12 -18.04 -65.05 -13.96
C THR A 12 -18.88 -65.31 -12.69
N LEU A 13 -19.61 -66.44 -12.71
CA LEU A 13 -20.49 -67.00 -11.68
C LEU A 13 -19.72 -67.60 -10.49
N PHE A 14 -20.39 -67.74 -9.33
CA PHE A 14 -20.47 -69.04 -8.62
C PHE A 14 -21.72 -69.15 -7.72
N SER A 15 -22.11 -70.41 -7.48
CA SER A 15 -23.39 -71.03 -7.16
C SER A 15 -23.99 -70.91 -5.73
N LEU A 16 -25.33 -70.86 -5.69
CA LEU A 16 -26.33 -71.73 -5.02
C LEU A 16 -26.12 -72.28 -3.57
N ALA A 17 -27.09 -71.99 -2.68
CA ALA A 17 -27.73 -72.95 -1.75
C ALA A 17 -29.01 -72.35 -1.14
N LEU A 18 -29.91 -73.20 -0.64
CA LEU A 18 -31.38 -73.09 -0.66
C LEU A 18 -31.97 -73.44 0.73
N VAL A 19 -33.21 -72.97 0.99
CA VAL A 19 -34.26 -73.48 1.93
C VAL A 19 -34.33 -72.93 3.37
N GLY A 20 -35.55 -72.51 3.79
CA GLY A 20 -36.07 -72.75 5.14
C GLY A 20 -37.13 -71.78 5.68
N CYS A 21 -38.41 -72.17 5.65
CA CYS A 21 -39.62 -71.46 6.14
C CYS A 21 -39.72 -71.25 7.66
N GLY A 22 -40.59 -70.31 8.08
CA GLY A 22 -41.25 -70.32 9.40
C GLY A 22 -42.01 -69.04 9.74
N GLU A 23 -43.34 -69.11 9.82
CA GLU A 23 -44.27 -68.01 10.14
C GLU A 23 -44.52 -67.79 11.65
N SER A 24 -44.84 -66.54 11.97
CA SER A 24 -45.89 -66.05 12.89
C SER A 24 -45.60 -65.62 14.34
N SER A 25 -46.21 -64.46 14.62
CA SER A 25 -46.83 -63.98 15.85
C SER A 25 -46.05 -63.04 16.78
N SER A 26 -46.78 -61.97 17.10
CA SER A 26 -46.47 -60.70 17.74
C SER A 26 -46.49 -60.75 19.26
N VAL A 27 -45.54 -60.09 19.93
CA VAL A 27 -45.74 -59.34 21.19
C VAL A 27 -44.67 -58.23 21.28
N GLU A 28 -45.10 -57.00 21.57
CA GLU A 28 -44.28 -55.80 21.84
C GLU A 28 -44.55 -55.35 23.30
N PRO A 29 -43.76 -54.45 23.92
CA PRO A 29 -42.36 -54.59 24.34
C PRO A 29 -42.18 -54.35 25.85
N SER A 30 -41.00 -54.68 26.41
CA SER A 30 -40.49 -53.95 27.57
C SER A 30 -38.96 -53.99 27.64
N SER A 31 -38.41 -52.83 28.01
CA SER A 31 -37.01 -52.53 28.37
C SER A 31 -35.98 -52.43 27.22
N SER A 32 -35.53 -51.19 26.95
CA SER A 32 -34.14 -50.82 27.23
C SER A 32 -33.89 -49.33 26.98
N ASN A 33 -33.46 -48.65 28.05
CA ASN A 33 -32.91 -47.30 28.06
C ASN A 33 -31.52 -47.27 27.40
N ILE A 34 -31.43 -47.53 26.09
CA ILE A 34 -30.16 -47.44 25.34
C ILE A 34 -30.43 -46.93 23.91
N GLU A 35 -31.17 -45.83 23.74
CA GLU A 35 -31.28 -45.20 22.41
C GLU A 35 -31.23 -43.67 22.42
N THR A 36 -31.17 -43.04 23.60
CA THR A 36 -31.17 -41.58 23.73
C THR A 36 -29.78 -40.94 23.88
N SER A 37 -28.69 -41.70 23.94
CA SER A 37 -27.33 -41.13 24.07
C SER A 37 -26.47 -41.14 22.81
N VAL A 38 -26.96 -41.71 21.70
CA VAL A 38 -26.18 -41.80 20.44
C VAL A 38 -26.64 -40.79 19.37
N ARG A 39 -27.85 -40.22 19.50
CA ARG A 39 -28.36 -39.23 18.53
C ARG A 39 -27.84 -37.81 18.68
N SER A 40 -27.09 -37.48 19.75
CA SER A 40 -26.57 -36.11 19.96
C SER A 40 -25.15 -35.87 19.42
N SER A 41 -24.46 -36.90 18.92
CA SER A 41 -23.07 -36.77 18.39
C SER A 41 -22.98 -36.74 16.87
N GLU A 42 -24.09 -36.93 16.15
CA GLU A 42 -24.15 -36.98 14.67
C GLU A 42 -24.85 -35.78 14.02
N GLU A 43 -25.15 -34.73 14.78
CA GLU A 43 -25.35 -33.38 14.23
C GLU A 43 -23.98 -32.81 13.81
N ARG A 44 -23.27 -33.53 12.94
CA ARG A 44 -21.87 -33.34 12.56
C ARG A 44 -21.74 -32.10 11.67
N ILE A 45 -21.35 -31.00 12.30
CA ILE A 45 -20.58 -29.85 11.79
C ILE A 45 -20.85 -29.50 10.32
N ARG A 46 -22.03 -28.94 10.02
CA ARG A 46 -22.28 -28.36 8.69
C ARG A 46 -21.72 -26.96 8.52
N HIS A 47 -21.73 -26.17 9.59
CA HIS A 47 -21.25 -24.79 9.59
C HIS A 47 -19.78 -24.75 10.00
N PRO A 48 -18.88 -24.16 9.17
CA PRO A 48 -17.50 -23.97 9.56
C PRO A 48 -17.39 -23.04 10.76
N ARG A 49 -16.52 -23.37 11.71
CA ARG A 49 -16.19 -22.50 12.85
C ARG A 49 -14.68 -22.39 12.97
N ILE A 50 -14.18 -21.16 13.02
CA ILE A 50 -12.76 -20.90 13.27
C ILE A 50 -12.62 -20.24 14.64
N THR A 51 -11.73 -20.78 15.46
CA THR A 51 -11.18 -20.06 16.60
C THR A 51 -9.83 -19.48 16.20
N PHE A 52 -9.76 -18.16 16.07
CA PHE A 52 -8.52 -17.42 15.90
C PHE A 52 -7.86 -17.31 17.27
N LYS A 53 -6.66 -17.86 17.39
CA LYS A 53 -5.87 -17.84 18.62
C LYS A 53 -4.56 -17.13 18.33
N ALA A 54 -4.46 -15.89 18.77
CA ALA A 54 -3.30 -15.05 18.57
C ALA A 54 -2.44 -15.04 19.83
N THR A 55 -1.15 -15.35 19.68
CA THR A 55 -0.13 -15.11 20.70
C THR A 55 0.52 -13.77 20.42
N SER A 56 0.45 -12.83 21.37
CA SER A 56 1.08 -11.51 21.30
C SER A 56 2.02 -11.34 22.49
N PRO A 57 3.35 -11.30 22.29
CA PRO A 57 4.31 -11.08 23.38
C PRO A 57 4.31 -9.62 23.86
N LEU A 58 3.48 -8.76 23.27
CA LEU A 58 3.35 -7.35 23.62
C LEU A 58 2.32 -7.15 24.73
N GLU A 59 2.66 -6.32 25.71
CA GLU A 59 1.70 -5.82 26.69
C GLU A 59 0.64 -4.95 26.00
N ILE A 60 -0.63 -5.30 26.21
CA ILE A 60 -1.77 -4.58 25.64
C ILE A 60 -2.19 -3.47 26.62
N PRO A 61 -2.13 -2.18 26.22
CA PRO A 61 -2.52 -1.08 27.09
C PRO A 61 -3.98 -1.18 27.56
N ALA A 62 -4.26 -0.70 28.78
CA ALA A 62 -5.60 -0.80 29.38
C ALA A 62 -6.71 -0.10 28.59
N ASN A 63 -6.36 0.88 27.73
CA ASN A 63 -7.27 1.62 26.85
C ASN A 63 -7.24 1.11 25.40
N ALA A 64 -6.82 -0.14 25.19
CA ALA A 64 -6.73 -0.75 23.87
C ALA A 64 -7.20 -2.21 23.87
N VAL A 65 -7.65 -2.67 22.71
CA VAL A 65 -8.07 -4.07 22.49
C VAL A 65 -7.52 -4.61 21.17
N ILE A 66 -7.27 -5.91 21.11
CA ILE A 66 -6.92 -6.55 19.83
C ILE A 66 -8.21 -6.86 19.07
N LYS A 67 -8.32 -6.29 17.88
CA LYS A 67 -9.39 -6.52 16.90
C LYS A 67 -8.92 -7.45 15.80
N ILE A 68 -9.87 -8.12 15.16
CA ILE A 68 -9.66 -8.83 13.90
C ILE A 68 -10.53 -8.20 12.81
N ALA A 69 -9.92 -7.91 11.66
CA ALA A 69 -10.63 -7.44 10.49
C ALA A 69 -10.24 -8.25 9.26
N GLY A 70 -11.21 -8.56 8.42
CA GLY A 70 -11.03 -9.40 7.25
C GLY A 70 -12.23 -9.35 6.31
N ASN A 71 -12.17 -10.13 5.23
CA ASN A 71 -13.26 -10.16 4.25
C ASN A 71 -14.60 -10.68 4.80
N PHE A 72 -14.61 -11.33 5.97
CA PHE A 72 -15.81 -11.81 6.66
C PHE A 72 -16.48 -10.74 7.55
N ASN A 73 -15.89 -9.55 7.68
CA ASN A 73 -16.49 -8.41 8.39
C ASN A 73 -16.28 -7.08 7.66
N ASP A 74 -16.21 -7.14 6.32
CA ASP A 74 -16.00 -5.97 5.45
C ASP A 74 -14.76 -5.14 5.82
N TRP A 75 -13.73 -5.79 6.36
CA TRP A 75 -12.50 -5.14 6.83
C TRP A 75 -12.74 -4.05 7.88
N ASN A 76 -13.82 -4.17 8.68
CA ASN A 76 -14.19 -3.17 9.68
C ASN A 76 -13.81 -3.61 11.12
N PRO A 77 -12.75 -3.04 11.73
CA PRO A 77 -12.34 -3.37 13.09
C PRO A 77 -13.21 -2.75 14.20
N TYR A 78 -14.11 -1.81 13.88
CA TYR A 78 -14.96 -1.14 14.88
C TYR A 78 -16.16 -1.95 15.33
N ASN A 79 -16.53 -2.98 14.58
CA ASN A 79 -17.62 -3.82 14.99
C ASN A 79 -17.28 -4.47 16.35
N SER A 80 -18.16 -4.26 17.34
CA SER A 80 -17.93 -4.65 18.73
C SER A 80 -17.81 -6.15 18.91
N THR A 81 -18.28 -6.96 17.95
CA THR A 81 -18.21 -8.42 18.03
C THR A 81 -16.86 -9.00 17.63
N PHE A 82 -15.96 -8.26 16.98
CA PHE A 82 -14.69 -8.78 16.44
C PHE A 82 -13.49 -8.42 17.31
N ILE A 83 -13.59 -8.72 18.61
CA ILE A 83 -12.56 -8.49 19.62
C ILE A 83 -11.95 -9.84 19.99
N LEU A 84 -10.62 -9.91 20.10
CA LEU A 84 -9.97 -11.05 20.72
C LEU A 84 -9.95 -10.85 22.23
N GLU A 85 -10.55 -11.79 22.95
CA GLU A 85 -10.57 -11.81 24.41
C GLU A 85 -9.27 -12.40 24.95
N HIS A 86 -8.75 -11.83 26.03
CA HIS A 86 -7.58 -12.37 26.72
C HIS A 86 -7.94 -13.70 27.40
N GLU A 87 -7.24 -14.77 27.03
CA GLU A 87 -7.48 -16.10 27.58
C GLU A 87 -6.54 -16.38 28.76
N THR A 88 -5.22 -16.35 28.51
CA THR A 88 -4.18 -16.56 29.52
C THR A 88 -2.80 -16.16 29.01
N GLY A 89 -1.92 -15.66 29.88
CA GLY A 89 -0.56 -15.26 29.49
C GLY A 89 -0.58 -14.27 28.31
N ASP A 90 0.05 -14.65 27.20
CA ASP A 90 0.15 -13.84 25.98
C ASP A 90 -0.90 -14.24 24.91
N ILE A 91 -1.91 -15.03 25.29
CA ILE A 91 -2.86 -15.67 24.37
C ILE A 91 -4.19 -14.91 24.38
N TYR A 92 -4.66 -14.60 23.17
CA TYR A 92 -5.92 -13.93 22.90
C TYR A 92 -6.74 -14.75 21.89
N THR A 93 -8.05 -14.84 22.08
CA THR A 93 -8.92 -15.66 21.22
C THR A 93 -10.17 -14.95 20.74
N TYR A 94 -10.56 -15.25 19.51
CA TYR A 94 -11.86 -14.88 18.94
C TYR A 94 -12.41 -16.06 18.15
N THR A 95 -13.70 -16.36 18.30
CA THR A 95 -14.35 -17.46 17.55
C THR A 95 -15.42 -16.90 16.63
N HIS A 96 -15.35 -17.28 15.36
CA HIS A 96 -16.31 -16.91 14.34
C HIS A 96 -17.02 -18.13 13.76
N ASP A 97 -18.34 -18.03 13.64
CA ASP A 97 -19.20 -19.01 12.97
C ASP A 97 -19.48 -18.54 11.54
N PHE A 98 -19.15 -19.40 10.57
CA PHE A 98 -19.42 -19.17 9.16
C PHE A 98 -20.63 -19.99 8.69
N THR A 99 -21.15 -19.64 7.51
CA THR A 99 -22.25 -20.34 6.88
C THR A 99 -21.76 -21.46 5.95
N GLU A 100 -22.65 -22.38 5.57
CA GLU A 100 -22.33 -23.43 4.58
C GLU A 100 -21.89 -22.83 3.23
N THR A 101 -22.40 -21.64 2.86
CA THR A 101 -22.06 -20.97 1.59
C THR A 101 -20.66 -20.39 1.57
N ASP A 102 -20.02 -20.23 2.73
CA ASP A 102 -18.65 -19.67 2.81
C ASP A 102 -17.58 -20.74 2.56
N ILE A 103 -17.93 -22.03 2.58
CA ILE A 103 -16.98 -23.13 2.38
C ILE A 103 -16.22 -22.97 1.06
N GLY A 104 -14.89 -23.02 1.12
CA GLY A 104 -14.01 -22.82 -0.03
C GLY A 104 -13.60 -21.37 -0.25
N MET A 105 -14.16 -20.41 0.50
CA MET A 105 -13.68 -19.03 0.53
C MET A 105 -12.25 -18.97 1.10
N THR A 106 -11.40 -18.15 0.48
CA THR A 106 -10.13 -17.75 1.10
C THR A 106 -10.42 -16.61 2.06
N ILE A 107 -10.28 -16.87 3.35
CA ILE A 107 -10.39 -15.86 4.40
C ILE A 107 -9.10 -15.06 4.40
N GLN A 108 -9.23 -13.75 4.22
CA GLN A 108 -8.13 -12.81 4.36
C GLN A 108 -8.40 -11.92 5.57
N TYR A 109 -7.39 -11.73 6.43
CA TYR A 109 -7.57 -11.00 7.68
C TYR A 109 -6.26 -10.44 8.22
N LYS A 110 -6.42 -9.53 9.20
CA LYS A 110 -5.34 -8.93 9.99
C LYS A 110 -5.79 -8.68 11.43
N TYR A 111 -4.81 -8.59 12.32
CA TYR A 111 -4.99 -8.09 13.68
C TYR A 111 -4.67 -6.60 13.80
N ILE A 112 -5.42 -5.89 14.64
CA ILE A 112 -5.28 -4.45 14.87
C ILE A 112 -5.36 -4.19 16.36
N LEU A 113 -4.42 -3.42 16.90
CA LEU A 113 -4.54 -2.90 18.25
C LEU A 113 -5.34 -1.60 18.24
N LEU A 114 -6.62 -1.66 18.59
CA LEU A 114 -7.52 -0.51 18.52
C LEU A 114 -7.56 0.21 19.87
N TYR A 115 -7.21 1.49 19.89
CA TYR A 115 -7.34 2.37 21.06
C TYR A 115 -8.72 3.03 21.14
N ASP A 116 -9.13 3.41 22.35
CA ASP A 116 -10.43 4.07 22.60
C ASP A 116 -10.64 5.39 21.82
N ASP A 117 -9.55 6.10 21.50
CA ASP A 117 -9.56 7.39 20.79
C ASP A 117 -9.37 7.27 19.26
N GLN A 118 -9.22 6.04 18.76
CA GLN A 118 -8.96 5.78 17.34
C GLN A 118 -10.26 5.87 16.52
N THR A 119 -10.23 6.51 15.35
CA THR A 119 -11.38 6.76 14.46
C THR A 119 -11.31 5.96 13.16
N GLU A 120 -12.42 5.85 12.42
CA GLU A 120 -12.41 5.14 11.12
C GLU A 120 -11.32 5.65 10.15
N ALA A 121 -10.99 6.94 10.20
CA ALA A 121 -9.97 7.55 9.35
C ALA A 121 -8.54 7.04 9.62
N ASN A 122 -8.25 6.53 10.83
CA ASN A 122 -6.93 6.02 11.22
C ASN A 122 -7.01 4.59 11.77
N MET A 123 -8.02 3.82 11.38
CA MET A 123 -8.29 2.48 11.92
C MET A 123 -7.14 1.48 11.74
N TRP A 124 -6.30 1.68 10.72
CA TRP A 124 -5.15 0.83 10.40
C TRP A 124 -3.84 1.29 11.02
N ALA A 125 -3.84 2.37 11.81
CA ALA A 125 -2.62 2.96 12.36
C ALA A 125 -1.81 1.95 13.19
N ASN A 126 -2.49 1.02 13.88
CA ASN A 126 -1.89 0.05 14.79
C ASN A 126 -2.13 -1.39 14.32
N VAL A 127 -2.10 -1.61 13.01
CA VAL A 127 -2.18 -2.95 12.42
C VAL A 127 -0.96 -3.78 12.82
N GLU A 128 -1.14 -5.10 12.86
CA GLU A 128 -0.05 -6.03 13.10
C GLU A 128 1.12 -5.83 12.12
N GLY A 129 2.32 -5.97 12.65
CA GLY A 129 3.57 -5.79 11.92
C GLY A 129 4.53 -6.97 12.06
N ASN A 130 5.65 -6.86 11.35
CA ASN A 130 6.77 -7.79 11.38
C ASN A 130 7.63 -7.56 12.66
N GLU A 131 8.78 -8.23 12.76
CA GLU A 131 9.66 -8.12 13.94
C GLU A 131 10.19 -6.69 14.19
N THR A 132 10.12 -5.82 13.18
CA THR A 132 10.60 -4.44 13.23
C THR A 132 9.46 -3.44 13.12
N GLY A 133 8.21 -3.81 13.46
CA GLY A 133 7.06 -2.89 13.44
C GLY A 133 6.50 -2.53 12.06
N GLY A 134 7.11 -2.96 10.96
CA GLY A 134 6.61 -2.70 9.61
C GLY A 134 5.35 -3.53 9.30
N GLU A 135 4.40 -2.97 8.55
CA GLU A 135 3.15 -3.66 8.21
C GLU A 135 3.40 -4.98 7.44
N VAL A 136 2.73 -6.05 7.84
CA VAL A 136 2.78 -7.35 7.13
C VAL A 136 1.59 -7.50 6.19
N GLY A 137 1.73 -8.27 5.11
CA GLY A 137 0.61 -8.57 4.21
C GLY A 137 -0.56 -9.32 4.90
N ASN A 138 -1.72 -9.35 4.24
CA ASN A 138 -2.90 -10.06 4.76
C ASN A 138 -2.59 -11.53 5.06
N ARG A 139 -2.99 -12.00 6.25
CA ARG A 139 -3.04 -13.44 6.53
C ARG A 139 -4.09 -14.08 5.64
N SER A 140 -3.85 -15.30 5.20
CA SER A 140 -4.76 -16.02 4.30
C SER A 140 -4.93 -17.47 4.76
N LEU A 141 -6.18 -17.91 4.88
CA LEU A 141 -6.52 -19.32 5.15
C LEU A 141 -7.70 -19.75 4.27
N LEU A 142 -7.71 -21.01 3.86
CA LEU A 142 -8.84 -21.58 3.10
C LEU A 142 -9.90 -22.11 4.08
N LEU A 143 -11.13 -21.61 3.98
CA LEU A 143 -12.23 -22.05 4.82
C LEU A 143 -12.65 -23.48 4.46
N ARG A 144 -12.52 -24.40 5.43
CA ARG A 144 -12.91 -25.81 5.29
C ARG A 144 -14.11 -26.14 6.18
N VAL A 145 -14.84 -27.21 5.81
CA VAL A 145 -15.84 -27.81 6.69
C VAL A 145 -15.17 -28.25 7.99
N GLY A 146 -15.82 -27.99 9.12
CA GLY A 146 -15.33 -28.43 10.42
C GLY A 146 -15.18 -27.30 11.43
N ARG A 147 -14.70 -27.65 12.61
CA ARG A 147 -14.24 -26.71 13.63
C ARG A 147 -12.73 -26.83 13.75
N TYR A 148 -12.01 -25.73 13.69
CA TYR A 148 -10.57 -25.74 13.82
C TYR A 148 -10.06 -24.42 14.41
N THR A 149 -8.84 -24.49 14.94
CA THR A 149 -8.14 -23.35 15.52
C THR A 149 -7.09 -22.88 14.52
N GLN A 150 -7.08 -21.58 14.24
CA GLN A 150 -6.00 -20.90 13.53
C GLN A 150 -5.10 -20.27 14.58
N GLU A 151 -3.88 -20.80 14.70
CA GLU A 151 -2.86 -20.30 15.63
C GLU A 151 -1.99 -19.26 14.91
N ASP A 152 -1.93 -18.06 15.48
CA ASP A 152 -1.17 -16.93 14.94
C ASP A 152 -0.20 -16.37 15.97
N THR A 153 0.90 -15.80 15.50
CA THR A 153 1.79 -14.98 16.32
C THR A 153 1.74 -13.55 15.79
N ILE A 154 1.31 -12.62 16.62
CA ILE A 154 1.41 -11.18 16.38
C ILE A 154 2.79 -10.76 16.88
N ARG A 155 3.66 -10.32 15.98
CA ARG A 155 5.06 -9.99 16.34
C ARG A 155 5.19 -8.57 16.86
N SER A 156 4.43 -7.65 16.27
CA SER A 156 4.38 -6.26 16.69
C SER A 156 3.06 -5.61 16.27
N PHE A 157 2.84 -4.36 16.71
CA PHE A 157 1.87 -3.45 16.13
C PHE A 157 2.58 -2.19 15.66
N LYS A 158 2.19 -1.66 14.49
CA LYS A 158 2.92 -0.63 13.74
C LYS A 158 3.41 0.57 14.57
N ASN A 159 2.56 1.20 15.37
CA ASN A 159 2.97 2.33 16.20
C ASN A 159 3.23 1.98 17.68
N ASN A 160 3.23 0.70 18.05
CA ASN A 160 3.39 0.27 19.45
C ASN A 160 4.81 -0.25 19.76
N MET A 161 5.75 -0.01 18.86
CA MET A 161 7.17 -0.22 19.05
C MET A 161 7.83 1.15 19.16
N SER A 162 8.61 1.37 20.22
CA SER A 162 9.56 2.49 20.28
C SER A 162 10.72 2.18 19.32
N GLY A 163 10.51 2.40 18.02
CA GLY A 163 11.50 2.15 16.99
C GLY A 163 11.42 3.20 15.90
N SER A 164 12.57 3.47 15.28
CA SER A 164 12.69 4.24 14.05
C SER A 164 13.72 3.52 13.20
N THR A 165 13.46 3.37 11.90
CA THR A 165 14.47 2.87 10.97
C THR A 165 15.31 3.97 10.35
N VAL A 166 15.06 5.25 10.66
CA VAL A 166 15.91 6.36 10.22
C VAL A 166 17.33 6.13 10.74
N THR A 167 18.25 5.79 9.84
CA THR A 167 19.63 5.45 10.23
C THR A 167 20.62 6.59 9.98
N ARG A 168 20.22 7.57 9.16
CA ARG A 168 21.08 8.69 8.75
C ARG A 168 20.34 10.02 8.89
N GLY A 169 21.10 11.10 9.08
CA GLY A 169 20.57 12.45 9.13
C GLY A 169 19.70 12.74 10.36
N THR A 170 18.85 13.75 10.24
CA THR A 170 17.87 14.12 11.27
C THR A 170 16.52 14.36 10.61
N LEU A 171 15.48 13.71 11.14
CA LEU A 171 14.12 13.85 10.65
C LEU A 171 13.31 14.78 11.55
N GLU A 172 12.90 15.92 10.99
CA GLU A 172 11.98 16.86 11.61
C GLU A 172 10.57 16.70 11.02
N LYS A 173 9.55 17.10 11.77
CA LYS A 173 8.16 17.11 11.32
C LYS A 173 7.53 18.46 11.62
N VAL A 174 6.79 18.98 10.66
CA VAL A 174 6.00 20.21 10.81
C VAL A 174 4.61 19.95 10.24
N THR A 175 3.63 20.66 10.78
CA THR A 175 2.27 20.66 10.23
C THR A 175 2.01 21.99 9.54
N LEU A 176 1.67 21.94 8.26
CA LEU A 176 1.35 23.12 7.46
C LEU A 176 -0.14 23.13 7.10
N ILE A 177 -0.72 24.32 7.10
CA ILE A 177 -2.12 24.55 6.72
C ILE A 177 -2.19 24.65 5.19
N MET A 178 -3.09 23.88 4.57
CA MET A 178 -3.32 23.88 3.13
C MET A 178 -4.38 24.94 2.76
N THR A 179 -3.99 26.21 2.74
CA THR A 179 -4.90 27.35 2.46
C THR A 179 -5.55 27.33 1.07
N GLN A 180 -5.03 26.51 0.15
CA GLN A 180 -5.60 26.25 -1.17
C GLN A 180 -6.92 25.44 -1.10
N PHE A 181 -7.21 24.85 0.06
CA PHE A 181 -8.44 24.12 0.34
C PHE A 181 -9.34 24.93 1.28
N ALA A 182 -10.64 24.96 0.99
CA ALA A 182 -11.60 25.82 1.70
C ALA A 182 -11.77 25.43 3.19
N ASP A 183 -11.45 24.19 3.53
CA ASP A 183 -11.47 23.67 4.89
C ASP A 183 -10.19 23.98 5.68
N ASN A 184 -9.17 24.59 5.04
CA ASN A 184 -7.85 24.83 5.63
C ASN A 184 -7.25 23.58 6.29
N ARG A 185 -7.46 22.41 5.68
CA ARG A 185 -6.94 21.16 6.22
C ARG A 185 -5.43 21.19 6.38
N GLU A 186 -4.96 20.38 7.32
CA GLU A 186 -3.56 20.33 7.69
C GLU A 186 -2.82 19.19 7.00
N ARG A 187 -1.52 19.37 6.81
CA ARG A 187 -0.64 18.43 6.15
C ARG A 187 0.65 18.29 6.95
N THR A 188 0.97 17.06 7.35
CA THR A 188 2.30 16.75 7.89
C THR A 188 3.33 16.81 6.77
N VAL A 189 4.41 17.54 7.02
CA VAL A 189 5.59 17.61 6.17
C VAL A 189 6.79 17.16 7.00
N ARG A 190 7.56 16.23 6.44
CA ARG A 190 8.74 15.63 7.03
C ARG A 190 9.98 16.20 6.37
N ILE A 191 10.88 16.76 7.16
CA ILE A 191 12.11 17.37 6.67
C ILE A 191 13.26 16.50 7.13
N TRP A 192 13.84 15.76 6.20
CA TRP A 192 15.07 15.03 6.44
C TRP A 192 16.28 15.92 6.11
N LEU A 193 17.12 16.10 7.11
CA LEU A 193 18.33 16.91 7.06
C LEU A 193 19.55 15.98 6.95
N PRO A 194 20.45 16.20 5.99
CA PRO A 194 21.61 15.34 5.79
C PRO A 194 22.60 15.44 6.96
N ASP A 195 23.39 14.39 7.17
CA ASP A 195 24.44 14.37 8.19
C ASP A 195 25.34 15.61 8.10
N GLY A 196 25.60 16.24 9.26
CA GLY A 196 26.39 17.47 9.33
C GLY A 196 25.66 18.74 8.85
N TYR A 197 24.33 18.71 8.72
CA TYR A 197 23.54 19.93 8.66
C TYR A 197 23.72 20.75 9.94
N ASP A 198 24.05 22.03 9.77
CA ASP A 198 24.15 23.00 10.87
C ASP A 198 23.26 24.20 10.53
N PRO A 199 22.18 24.47 11.31
CA PRO A 199 21.31 25.60 11.07
C PRO A 199 22.04 26.95 11.20
N ASN A 200 23.17 27.01 11.92
CA ASN A 200 23.96 28.24 12.11
C ASN A 200 24.92 28.51 10.95
N ASN A 201 25.34 27.49 10.20
CA ASN A 201 26.21 27.66 9.04
C ASN A 201 25.43 28.10 7.79
N LYS A 202 25.10 29.40 7.71
CA LYS A 202 24.34 29.96 6.60
C LYS A 202 25.06 29.94 5.25
N THR A 203 26.36 29.64 5.21
CA THR A 203 27.14 29.57 3.96
C THR A 203 27.03 28.22 3.25
N LYS A 204 26.81 27.13 4.00
CA LYS A 204 26.57 25.80 3.43
C LYS A 204 25.08 25.67 3.10
N LYS A 205 24.76 25.63 1.81
CA LYS A 205 23.40 25.48 1.30
C LYS A 205 23.23 24.13 0.61
N TYR A 206 22.04 23.56 0.67
CA TYR A 206 21.71 22.25 0.12
C TYR A 206 20.67 22.35 -1.00
N PRO A 207 20.74 21.51 -2.04
CA PRO A 207 19.59 21.29 -2.91
C PRO A 207 18.43 20.68 -2.11
N VAL A 208 17.23 20.74 -2.66
CA VAL A 208 16.01 20.21 -2.03
C VAL A 208 15.33 19.23 -2.97
N LEU A 209 15.00 18.06 -2.44
CA LEU A 209 14.18 17.06 -3.11
C LEU A 209 12.83 16.96 -2.41
N TYR A 210 11.76 17.40 -3.07
CA TYR A 210 10.39 17.23 -2.57
C TYR A 210 9.88 15.86 -3.00
N MET A 211 9.31 15.09 -2.08
CA MET A 211 8.77 13.76 -2.37
C MET A 211 7.37 13.59 -1.80
N HIS A 212 6.51 12.95 -2.58
CA HIS A 212 5.16 12.58 -2.18
C HIS A 212 5.14 11.31 -1.34
N ASP A 213 4.02 11.04 -0.66
CA ASP A 213 3.89 9.93 0.28
C ASP A 213 4.98 9.96 1.37
N GLY A 214 5.19 11.14 1.96
CA GLY A 214 6.26 11.41 2.94
C GLY A 214 6.38 10.38 4.06
N GLN A 215 5.27 9.80 4.49
CA GLN A 215 5.24 8.79 5.55
C GLN A 215 5.89 7.45 5.15
N ASN A 216 6.16 7.21 3.87
CA ASN A 216 6.80 5.99 3.37
C ASN A 216 8.31 6.18 3.07
N LEU A 217 8.88 7.36 3.29
CA LEU A 217 10.21 7.69 2.74
C LEU A 217 11.41 7.26 3.58
N PHE A 218 11.34 7.46 4.90
CA PHE A 218 12.51 7.41 5.81
C PHE A 218 12.33 6.47 7.00
N ASP A 219 11.11 5.97 7.22
CA ASP A 219 10.82 5.19 8.41
C ASP A 219 9.79 4.10 8.11
N ALA A 220 10.23 2.86 8.14
CA ALA A 220 9.42 1.66 7.96
C ALA A 220 8.27 1.60 8.98
N TYR A 221 8.43 2.18 10.18
CA TYR A 221 7.35 2.25 11.18
C TYR A 221 6.22 3.18 10.74
N THR A 222 6.51 4.22 9.96
CA THR A 222 5.46 5.11 9.44
C THR A 222 4.92 4.69 8.07
N SER A 223 5.64 3.83 7.35
CA SER A 223 5.27 3.42 6.00
C SER A 223 4.01 2.55 5.94
N PHE A 224 3.21 2.73 4.88
CA PHE A 224 2.04 1.90 4.58
C PHE A 224 2.40 0.53 3.96
N SER A 225 3.27 0.48 2.95
CA SER A 225 3.54 -0.75 2.19
C SER A 225 5.04 -1.07 2.00
N GLY A 226 5.90 -0.38 2.76
CA GLY A 226 7.36 -0.58 2.76
C GLY A 226 8.12 0.74 2.64
N GLU A 227 9.38 0.75 3.01
CA GLU A 227 10.17 2.00 3.03
C GLU A 227 10.86 2.25 1.69
N TRP A 228 11.02 3.52 1.31
CA TRP A 228 11.87 3.91 0.17
C TRP A 228 13.36 3.96 0.51
N GLU A 229 13.73 3.94 1.78
CA GLU A 229 15.12 3.99 2.27
C GLU A 229 15.88 5.21 1.71
N ILE A 230 15.21 6.37 1.70
CA ILE A 230 15.76 7.59 1.07
C ILE A 230 16.99 8.09 1.82
N ASP A 231 16.98 8.02 3.15
CA ASP A 231 18.10 8.45 3.99
C ASP A 231 19.31 7.52 3.88
N GLU A 232 19.11 6.21 3.77
CA GLU A 232 20.19 5.25 3.47
C GLU A 232 20.79 5.53 2.09
N ALA A 233 19.94 5.68 1.06
CA ALA A 233 20.39 5.89 -0.31
C ALA A 233 21.22 7.16 -0.46
N ILE A 234 20.76 8.28 0.11
CA ILE A 234 21.47 9.56 0.07
C ILE A 234 22.69 9.52 1.00
N GLY A 235 22.59 8.90 2.18
CA GLY A 235 23.71 8.71 3.10
C GLY A 235 24.87 7.95 2.44
N ALA A 236 24.57 6.87 1.73
CA ALA A 236 25.58 6.12 0.96
C ALA A 236 26.21 6.97 -0.14
N MET A 237 25.43 7.82 -0.83
CA MET A 237 25.98 8.78 -1.80
C MET A 237 26.87 9.83 -1.14
N MET A 238 26.56 10.27 0.08
CA MET A 238 27.39 11.19 0.86
C MET A 238 28.73 10.55 1.26
N ASP A 239 28.72 9.26 1.59
CA ASP A 239 29.94 8.50 1.87
C ASP A 239 30.87 8.41 0.63
N GLU A 240 30.29 8.53 -0.57
CA GLU A 240 31.01 8.65 -1.86
C GLU A 240 31.40 10.10 -2.24
N GLY A 241 31.15 11.08 -1.37
CA GLY A 241 31.52 12.49 -1.57
C GLY A 241 30.41 13.39 -2.13
N TYR A 242 29.16 12.93 -2.19
CA TYR A 242 28.04 13.83 -2.46
C TYR A 242 27.86 14.83 -1.31
N GLY A 243 27.63 16.11 -1.65
CA GLY A 243 27.49 17.18 -0.65
C GLY A 243 26.23 17.12 0.22
N GLY A 244 25.30 16.20 -0.08
CA GLY A 244 24.01 16.04 0.57
C GLY A 244 22.88 16.86 -0.07
N THR A 245 21.64 16.49 0.25
CA THR A 245 20.41 17.20 -0.11
C THR A 245 19.50 17.23 1.11
N ILE A 246 18.64 18.23 1.20
CA ILE A 246 17.48 18.16 2.11
C ILE A 246 16.37 17.43 1.37
N VAL A 247 15.68 16.51 2.04
CA VAL A 247 14.50 15.84 1.47
C VAL A 247 13.27 16.26 2.23
N VAL A 248 12.25 16.72 1.51
CA VAL A 248 10.98 17.19 2.05
C VAL A 248 9.89 16.20 1.65
N GLY A 249 9.56 15.29 2.55
CA GLY A 249 8.47 14.33 2.41
C GLY A 249 7.13 14.95 2.76
N ILE A 250 6.17 14.90 1.84
CA ILE A 250 4.82 15.45 2.05
C ILE A 250 3.87 14.27 2.27
N ASP A 251 3.38 14.09 3.49
CA ASP A 251 2.51 12.96 3.84
C ASP A 251 1.23 13.00 3.01
N ASN A 252 0.68 11.87 2.59
CA ASN A 252 -0.56 11.89 1.79
C ASN A 252 -1.81 12.18 2.63
N GLY A 253 -2.92 12.55 1.97
CA GLY A 253 -4.19 12.86 2.60
C GLY A 253 -4.99 11.70 3.19
N GLY A 254 -4.40 10.51 3.37
CA GLY A 254 -5.15 9.32 3.74
C GLY A 254 -6.23 9.05 2.70
N GLY A 255 -7.50 9.10 3.09
CA GLY A 255 -8.64 8.98 2.18
C GLY A 255 -8.64 10.01 1.03
N GLU A 256 -8.04 11.18 1.23
CA GLU A 256 -7.95 12.23 0.23
C GLU A 256 -6.79 12.05 -0.76
N ARG A 257 -5.89 11.08 -0.54
CA ARG A 257 -4.69 10.87 -1.36
C ARG A 257 -5.01 10.79 -2.85
N LEU A 258 -6.00 10.00 -3.24
CA LEU A 258 -6.34 9.79 -4.65
C LEU A 258 -6.91 11.06 -5.30
N ASN A 259 -7.68 11.84 -4.54
CA ASN A 259 -8.20 13.13 -4.97
C ASN A 259 -7.08 14.15 -5.13
N GLU A 260 -6.22 14.30 -4.11
CA GLU A 260 -5.12 15.27 -4.08
C GLU A 260 -4.03 14.99 -5.10
N TYR A 261 -3.80 13.74 -5.49
CA TYR A 261 -2.78 13.39 -6.48
C TYR A 261 -3.34 13.28 -7.91
N SER A 262 -4.64 13.57 -8.10
CA SER A 262 -5.29 13.57 -9.41
C SER A 262 -5.55 15.00 -9.90
N PRO A 263 -4.86 15.46 -10.94
CA PRO A 263 -5.22 16.71 -11.61
C PRO A 263 -6.64 16.61 -12.19
N ALA A 264 -7.49 17.59 -11.90
CA ALA A 264 -8.84 17.68 -12.46
C ALA A 264 -8.81 17.89 -13.99
N SER A 265 -7.73 18.46 -14.50
CA SER A 265 -7.42 18.56 -15.94
C SER A 265 -7.21 17.21 -16.63
N PHE A 266 -6.97 16.12 -15.89
CA PHE A 266 -6.81 14.79 -16.48
C PHE A 266 -8.17 14.06 -16.46
N PRO A 267 -8.84 13.89 -17.60
CA PRO A 267 -10.16 13.26 -17.63
C PRO A 267 -10.05 11.79 -17.18
N LEU A 268 -10.78 11.43 -16.12
CA LEU A 268 -10.86 10.05 -15.62
C LEU A 268 -11.70 9.17 -16.54
N LYS A 269 -11.30 7.90 -16.67
CA LYS A 269 -12.19 6.87 -17.23
C LYS A 269 -13.40 6.70 -16.32
N ASP A 270 -14.54 6.34 -16.91
CA ASP A 270 -15.81 6.25 -16.16
C ASP A 270 -15.71 5.32 -14.95
N ASP A 271 -15.07 4.15 -15.12
CA ASP A 271 -14.89 3.16 -14.04
C ASP A 271 -14.04 3.67 -12.87
N ASN A 272 -13.24 4.73 -13.08
CA ASN A 272 -12.37 5.31 -12.05
C ASN A 272 -12.96 6.54 -11.36
N LYS A 273 -14.11 7.06 -11.84
CA LYS A 273 -14.74 8.26 -11.25
C LYS A 273 -15.27 8.02 -9.84
N ALA A 274 -15.72 6.80 -9.54
CA ALA A 274 -16.16 6.45 -8.19
C ALA A 274 -14.98 6.38 -7.21
N LEU A 275 -13.79 5.97 -7.69
CA LEU A 275 -12.57 5.89 -6.89
C LEU A 275 -11.97 7.27 -6.61
N ILE A 276 -12.13 8.21 -7.55
CA ILE A 276 -11.59 9.57 -7.46
C ILE A 276 -12.74 10.56 -7.71
N PRO A 277 -13.64 10.72 -6.73
CA PRO A 277 -14.86 11.51 -6.91
C PRO A 277 -14.59 13.01 -7.03
N ASN A 278 -13.50 13.51 -6.42
CA ASN A 278 -13.20 14.93 -6.33
C ASN A 278 -11.72 15.23 -6.63
N PRO A 279 -11.25 15.06 -7.89
CA PRO A 279 -9.88 15.40 -8.27
C PRO A 279 -9.52 16.83 -7.86
N SER A 280 -8.39 17.01 -7.19
CA SER A 280 -7.94 18.28 -6.62
C SER A 280 -6.43 18.52 -6.73
N GLY A 281 -5.79 17.84 -7.69
CA GLY A 281 -4.35 17.90 -7.93
C GLY A 281 -3.79 19.29 -8.16
N GLU A 282 -4.54 20.18 -8.82
CA GLU A 282 -4.16 21.58 -9.00
C GLU A 282 -3.99 22.31 -7.65
N LYS A 283 -4.91 22.09 -6.70
CA LYS A 283 -4.86 22.70 -5.36
C LYS A 283 -3.73 22.14 -4.52
N TYR A 284 -3.52 20.83 -4.60
CA TYR A 284 -2.39 20.18 -3.93
C TYR A 284 -1.05 20.67 -4.50
N ALA A 285 -0.91 20.74 -5.82
CA ALA A 285 0.30 21.26 -6.47
C ALA A 285 0.58 22.72 -6.06
N ALA A 286 -0.46 23.56 -6.03
CA ALA A 286 -0.35 24.94 -5.54
C ALA A 286 0.08 24.98 -4.06
N PHE A 287 -0.45 24.11 -3.19
CA PHE A 287 0.04 23.99 -1.81
C PHE A 287 1.53 23.66 -1.74
N VAL A 288 2.03 22.73 -2.56
CA VAL A 288 3.47 22.41 -2.58
C VAL A 288 4.31 23.62 -3.00
N VAL A 289 3.88 24.32 -4.06
CA VAL A 289 4.66 25.42 -4.66
C VAL A 289 4.55 26.72 -3.86
N GLU A 290 3.38 27.03 -3.31
CA GLU A 290 3.07 28.33 -2.70
C GLU A 290 3.14 28.30 -1.17
N THR A 291 3.19 27.11 -0.56
CA THR A 291 3.21 26.97 0.91
C THR A 291 4.40 26.14 1.37
N VAL A 292 4.55 24.90 0.88
CA VAL A 292 5.63 24.02 1.34
C VAL A 292 6.99 24.56 0.94
N LYS A 293 7.21 24.86 -0.35
CA LYS A 293 8.51 25.36 -0.82
C LYS A 293 8.91 26.68 -0.13
N PRO A 294 8.05 27.72 -0.05
CA PRO A 294 8.40 28.96 0.65
C PRO A 294 8.73 28.74 2.12
N TYR A 295 8.00 27.86 2.83
CA TYR A 295 8.33 27.51 4.20
C TYR A 295 9.74 26.93 4.31
N ILE A 296 10.11 26.01 3.42
CA ILE A 296 11.45 25.41 3.40
C ILE A 296 12.54 26.44 3.05
N ASP A 297 12.27 27.30 2.05
CA ASP A 297 13.19 28.36 1.62
C ASP A 297 13.50 29.36 2.75
N GLU A 298 12.52 29.66 3.60
CA GLU A 298 12.66 30.60 4.72
C GLU A 298 13.37 29.99 5.94
N HIS A 299 13.09 28.72 6.25
CA HIS A 299 13.50 28.12 7.52
C HIS A 299 14.80 27.31 7.44
N TYR A 300 15.22 26.88 6.24
CA TYR A 300 16.36 25.98 6.07
C TYR A 300 17.48 26.56 5.18
N ASN A 301 18.67 25.99 5.30
CA ASN A 301 19.82 26.39 4.48
C ASN A 301 19.75 25.76 3.08
N VAL A 302 18.91 26.29 2.21
CA VAL A 302 18.66 25.73 0.87
C VAL A 302 19.16 26.59 -0.30
N LEU A 303 19.44 25.93 -1.42
CA LEU A 303 19.59 26.53 -2.74
C LEU A 303 18.19 26.62 -3.37
N THR A 304 17.66 27.84 -3.51
CA THR A 304 16.25 28.07 -3.84
C THR A 304 15.94 28.08 -5.32
N ASP A 305 16.97 28.09 -6.19
CA ASP A 305 16.80 28.05 -7.63
C ASP A 305 16.30 26.69 -8.10
N ARG A 306 15.67 26.69 -9.28
CA ARG A 306 15.07 25.50 -9.84
C ARG A 306 16.08 24.40 -10.15
N GLN A 307 17.32 24.72 -10.51
CA GLN A 307 18.30 23.69 -10.87
C GLN A 307 18.65 22.81 -9.67
N ASN A 308 18.48 23.36 -8.46
CA ASN A 308 18.66 22.69 -7.17
C ASN A 308 17.36 22.20 -6.52
N THR A 309 16.22 22.34 -7.19
CA THR A 309 14.90 21.93 -6.69
C THR A 309 14.36 20.74 -7.48
N GLY A 310 14.21 19.61 -6.80
CA GLY A 310 13.72 18.34 -7.34
C GLY A 310 12.32 17.96 -6.85
N LEU A 311 11.62 17.10 -7.60
CA LEU A 311 10.31 16.55 -7.22
C LEU A 311 10.23 15.04 -7.51
N GLY A 312 9.55 14.26 -6.69
CA GLY A 312 9.43 12.82 -6.91
C GLY A 312 8.25 12.14 -6.23
N GLY A 313 7.92 10.96 -6.73
CA GLY A 313 6.94 10.08 -6.14
C GLY A 313 6.62 8.88 -7.02
N SER A 314 5.89 7.91 -6.48
CA SER A 314 5.45 6.72 -7.22
C SER A 314 3.94 6.65 -7.42
N SER A 315 3.50 5.89 -8.41
CA SER A 315 2.06 5.62 -8.64
C SER A 315 1.28 6.92 -8.87
N MET A 316 0.32 7.24 -7.99
CA MET A 316 -0.36 8.53 -7.96
C MET A 316 0.60 9.70 -7.69
N GLY A 317 1.61 9.51 -6.83
CA GLY A 317 2.72 10.44 -6.65
C GLY A 317 3.47 10.70 -7.95
N GLY A 318 3.65 9.67 -8.78
CA GLY A 318 4.24 9.80 -10.12
C GLY A 318 3.36 10.61 -11.08
N ILE A 319 2.03 10.52 -10.97
CA ILE A 319 1.10 11.35 -11.76
C ILE A 319 1.23 12.82 -11.39
N ILE A 320 1.11 13.14 -10.10
CA ILE A 320 1.15 14.53 -9.65
C ILE A 320 2.56 15.14 -9.84
N SER A 321 3.63 14.35 -9.69
CA SER A 321 4.99 14.76 -10.05
C SER A 321 5.12 15.10 -11.54
N PHE A 322 4.59 14.25 -12.44
CA PHE A 322 4.61 14.54 -13.88
C PHE A 322 3.78 15.78 -14.23
N TYR A 323 2.60 15.93 -13.62
CA TYR A 323 1.77 17.13 -13.78
C TYR A 323 2.55 18.39 -13.38
N MET A 324 3.14 18.40 -12.18
CA MET A 324 3.88 19.53 -11.65
C MET A 324 5.14 19.86 -12.46
N ALA A 325 5.79 18.84 -13.04
CA ALA A 325 6.96 19.04 -13.90
C ALA A 325 6.68 19.94 -15.10
N LEU A 326 5.46 19.88 -15.66
CA LEU A 326 5.06 20.66 -16.83
C LEU A 326 4.21 21.88 -16.47
N ALA A 327 3.51 21.85 -15.33
CA ALA A 327 2.72 22.98 -14.84
C ALA A 327 3.56 24.05 -14.13
N TYR A 328 4.67 23.64 -13.48
CA TYR A 328 5.58 24.52 -12.74
C TYR A 328 7.05 24.31 -13.16
N PRO A 329 7.38 24.36 -14.47
CA PRO A 329 8.74 24.14 -14.96
C PRO A 329 9.73 25.18 -14.44
N GLU A 330 9.27 26.36 -14.03
CA GLU A 330 10.07 27.41 -13.39
C GLU A 330 10.49 27.09 -11.95
N VAL A 331 9.79 26.16 -11.28
CA VAL A 331 10.07 25.75 -9.90
C VAL A 331 11.00 24.54 -9.86
N PHE A 332 10.73 23.54 -10.70
CA PHE A 332 11.45 22.26 -10.65
C PHE A 332 12.48 22.16 -11.77
N GLY A 333 13.70 21.73 -11.43
CA GLY A 333 14.78 21.48 -12.38
C GLY A 333 14.96 20.02 -12.75
N TYR A 334 14.44 19.11 -11.93
CA TYR A 334 14.48 17.68 -12.17
C TYR A 334 13.34 16.95 -11.44
N VAL A 335 12.79 15.89 -12.05
CA VAL A 335 11.64 15.16 -11.54
C VAL A 335 11.81 13.65 -11.75
N LEU A 336 11.41 12.82 -10.77
CA LEU A 336 11.40 11.36 -10.84
C LEU A 336 9.99 10.75 -10.70
N PRO A 337 9.24 10.61 -11.82
CA PRO A 337 7.95 9.91 -11.80
C PRO A 337 8.16 8.40 -11.88
N PHE A 338 7.93 7.68 -10.77
CA PHE A 338 8.07 6.22 -10.71
C PHE A 338 6.71 5.54 -10.86
N SER A 339 6.63 4.48 -11.66
CA SER A 339 5.44 3.63 -11.83
C SER A 339 4.13 4.42 -11.99
N SER A 340 4.15 5.52 -12.76
CA SER A 340 3.03 6.47 -12.84
C SER A 340 1.75 5.81 -13.38
N SER A 341 0.66 5.90 -12.61
CA SER A 341 -0.61 5.19 -12.84
C SER A 341 -1.52 5.83 -13.91
N HIS A 342 -0.98 6.11 -15.10
CA HIS A 342 -1.69 6.84 -16.16
C HIS A 342 -2.89 6.07 -16.75
N TRP A 343 -3.03 4.78 -16.43
CA TRP A 343 -4.16 3.94 -16.82
C TRP A 343 -5.51 4.41 -16.25
N LEU A 344 -5.48 5.23 -15.19
CA LEU A 344 -6.67 5.80 -14.54
C LEU A 344 -7.45 6.76 -15.44
N TYR A 345 -6.76 7.41 -16.38
CA TYR A 345 -7.29 8.48 -17.20
C TYR A 345 -7.63 8.01 -18.62
N VAL A 346 -8.47 8.77 -19.31
CA VAL A 346 -8.86 8.52 -20.69
C VAL A 346 -7.63 8.55 -21.59
N ASP A 347 -7.63 7.70 -22.62
CA ASP A 347 -6.54 7.65 -23.59
C ASP A 347 -6.36 9.01 -24.27
N GLY A 348 -5.10 9.43 -24.46
CA GLY A 348 -4.76 10.73 -25.03
C GLY A 348 -4.56 11.85 -24.00
N HIS A 349 -4.92 11.69 -22.72
CA HIS A 349 -4.72 12.74 -21.70
C HIS A 349 -3.26 13.23 -21.62
N ILE A 350 -2.27 12.32 -21.69
CA ILE A 350 -0.84 12.63 -21.71
C ILE A 350 -0.51 13.57 -22.88
N GLY A 351 -0.94 13.21 -24.08
CA GLY A 351 -0.68 13.99 -25.28
C GLY A 351 -1.35 15.35 -25.23
N ASN A 352 -2.60 15.42 -24.76
CA ASN A 352 -3.34 16.67 -24.59
C ASN A 352 -2.64 17.61 -23.60
N PHE A 353 -2.23 17.08 -22.44
CA PHE A 353 -1.55 17.88 -21.42
C PHE A 353 -0.17 18.37 -21.90
N ILE A 354 0.63 17.51 -22.53
CA ILE A 354 1.91 17.92 -23.14
C ILE A 354 1.66 18.97 -24.23
N ASN A 355 0.60 18.82 -25.04
CA ASN A 355 0.25 19.80 -26.06
C ASN A 355 -0.11 21.17 -25.49
N GLU A 356 -0.77 21.19 -24.34
CA GLU A 356 -1.17 22.40 -23.63
C GLU A 356 0.04 23.08 -22.95
N LYS A 357 0.87 22.32 -22.23
CA LYS A 357 1.91 22.87 -21.36
C LYS A 357 3.27 23.05 -22.02
N VAL A 358 3.58 22.27 -23.06
CA VAL A 358 4.91 22.28 -23.69
C VAL A 358 4.82 22.94 -25.07
N PRO A 359 5.32 24.19 -25.22
CA PRO A 359 5.36 24.85 -26.52
C PRO A 359 6.34 24.14 -27.47
N ALA A 360 6.16 24.36 -28.78
CA ALA A 360 7.10 23.83 -29.76
C ALA A 360 8.49 24.46 -29.59
N GLY A 361 9.54 23.64 -29.56
CA GLY A 361 10.91 24.09 -29.30
C GLY A 361 11.17 24.47 -27.84
N ALA A 362 10.34 23.96 -26.92
CA ALA A 362 10.48 24.19 -25.49
C ALA A 362 11.91 23.90 -24.99
N SER A 363 12.55 24.93 -24.46
CA SER A 363 13.77 24.86 -23.65
C SER A 363 13.40 25.21 -22.21
N ASN A 364 14.30 24.96 -21.25
CA ASN A 364 14.10 25.28 -19.83
C ASN A 364 12.99 24.47 -19.14
N PHE A 365 12.82 23.20 -19.49
CA PHE A 365 11.99 22.28 -18.71
C PHE A 365 12.85 21.35 -17.82
N PRO A 366 12.28 20.71 -16.78
CA PRO A 366 13.04 19.84 -15.89
C PRO A 366 13.58 18.60 -16.59
N ARG A 367 14.68 18.06 -16.06
CA ARG A 367 15.12 16.69 -16.36
C ARG A 367 14.11 15.69 -15.82
N LEU A 368 13.76 14.66 -16.59
CA LEU A 368 12.77 13.67 -16.22
C LEU A 368 13.39 12.27 -16.21
N TYR A 369 13.28 11.57 -15.08
CA TYR A 369 13.66 10.17 -14.95
C TYR A 369 12.41 9.33 -14.68
N PHE A 370 11.91 8.67 -15.72
CA PHE A 370 10.80 7.73 -15.58
C PHE A 370 11.34 6.33 -15.31
N TRP A 371 10.86 5.73 -14.23
CA TRP A 371 11.11 4.33 -13.90
C TRP A 371 9.79 3.57 -13.81
N VAL A 372 9.77 2.30 -14.20
CA VAL A 372 8.62 1.41 -14.02
C VAL A 372 9.08 -0.03 -13.75
N GLY A 373 8.39 -0.73 -12.85
CA GLY A 373 8.63 -2.15 -12.62
C GLY A 373 8.23 -2.98 -13.84
N GLY A 374 9.10 -3.89 -14.25
CA GLY A 374 8.88 -4.72 -15.44
C GLY A 374 7.75 -5.74 -15.28
N ALA A 375 7.30 -6.03 -14.05
CA ALA A 375 6.13 -6.87 -13.78
C ALA A 375 4.81 -6.08 -13.86
N GLU A 376 4.86 -4.74 -13.96
CA GLU A 376 3.69 -3.86 -13.96
C GLU A 376 3.09 -3.69 -15.37
N THR A 377 2.68 -4.80 -15.98
CA THR A 377 2.36 -4.89 -17.42
C THR A 377 1.32 -3.89 -17.92
N SER A 378 0.42 -3.40 -17.06
CA SER A 378 -0.60 -2.41 -17.41
C SER A 378 -0.05 -0.98 -17.57
N ILE A 379 1.15 -0.69 -17.05
CA ILE A 379 1.71 0.67 -17.04
C ILE A 379 3.09 0.83 -17.67
N THR A 380 3.77 -0.27 -18.02
CA THR A 380 5.12 -0.24 -18.62
C THR A 380 5.22 0.58 -19.92
N GLN A 381 4.12 0.77 -20.64
CA GLN A 381 4.07 1.56 -21.87
C GLN A 381 4.20 3.09 -21.64
N TYR A 382 3.77 3.61 -20.48
CA TYR A 382 3.60 5.05 -20.28
C TYR A 382 4.91 5.85 -20.33
N PRO A 383 6.03 5.41 -19.70
CA PRO A 383 7.31 6.12 -19.83
C PRO A 383 7.73 6.38 -21.28
N GLY A 384 7.61 5.36 -22.14
CA GLY A 384 7.94 5.47 -23.56
C GLY A 384 6.98 6.39 -24.32
N MET A 385 5.67 6.30 -24.04
CA MET A 385 4.67 7.20 -24.65
C MET A 385 4.91 8.66 -24.28
N ILE A 386 5.17 8.94 -23.00
CA ILE A 386 5.46 10.29 -22.50
C ILE A 386 6.73 10.84 -23.13
N LYS A 387 7.82 10.05 -23.12
CA LYS A 387 9.09 10.44 -23.76
C LYS A 387 8.90 10.81 -25.22
N ASN A 388 8.22 9.97 -26.01
CA ASN A 388 7.98 10.26 -27.42
C ASN A 388 7.14 11.53 -27.63
N ALA A 389 6.09 11.73 -26.83
CA ALA A 389 5.26 12.93 -26.90
C ALA A 389 6.05 14.21 -26.56
N LEU A 390 6.94 14.17 -25.56
CA LEU A 390 7.82 15.28 -25.22
C LEU A 390 8.85 15.55 -26.32
N LEU A 391 9.51 14.52 -26.85
CA LEU A 391 10.48 14.67 -27.95
C LEU A 391 9.84 15.32 -29.18
N ASN A 392 8.59 14.99 -29.49
CA ASN A 392 7.84 15.62 -30.59
C ASN A 392 7.57 17.12 -30.37
N LYS A 393 7.61 17.61 -29.12
CA LYS A 393 7.56 19.04 -28.78
C LYS A 393 8.92 19.74 -28.83
N GLY A 394 10.01 19.00 -29.04
CA GLY A 394 11.36 19.53 -29.04
C GLY A 394 12.05 19.50 -27.69
N TYR A 395 11.54 18.73 -26.72
CA TYR A 395 12.26 18.47 -25.48
C TYR A 395 13.62 17.84 -25.77
N ASN A 396 14.64 18.22 -25.02
CA ASN A 396 15.97 17.67 -25.20
C ASN A 396 16.02 16.22 -24.75
N SER A 397 16.43 15.32 -25.65
CA SER A 397 16.54 13.89 -25.37
C SER A 397 17.53 13.56 -24.22
N ALA A 398 18.54 14.41 -24.00
CA ALA A 398 19.48 14.25 -22.90
C ALA A 398 18.85 14.57 -21.52
N ASP A 399 17.70 15.23 -21.50
CA ASP A 399 16.96 15.58 -20.29
C ASP A 399 15.79 14.61 -20.01
N ILE A 400 15.63 13.51 -20.78
CA ILE A 400 14.61 12.48 -20.55
C ILE A 400 15.20 11.08 -20.54
N TYR A 401 15.18 10.44 -19.37
CA TYR A 401 15.53 9.04 -19.20
C TYR A 401 14.28 8.21 -18.88
N THR A 402 14.23 7.00 -19.46
CA THR A 402 13.15 6.04 -19.24
C THR A 402 13.78 4.68 -19.05
N THR A 403 13.41 3.96 -18.01
CA THR A 403 13.93 2.61 -17.75
C THR A 403 12.88 1.72 -17.11
N SER A 404 13.10 0.41 -17.17
CA SER A 404 12.33 -0.57 -16.44
C SER A 404 13.21 -1.66 -15.87
N THR A 405 12.82 -2.20 -14.71
CA THR A 405 13.54 -3.30 -14.07
C THR A 405 12.74 -4.60 -14.21
N PRO A 406 13.23 -5.60 -14.97
CA PRO A 406 12.53 -6.89 -15.11
C PRO A 406 12.20 -7.53 -13.75
N GLY A 407 10.98 -8.03 -13.59
CA GLY A 407 10.52 -8.69 -12.36
C GLY A 407 10.18 -7.76 -11.19
N ALA A 408 10.59 -6.48 -11.23
CA ALA A 408 10.20 -5.51 -10.22
C ALA A 408 8.70 -5.18 -10.31
N GLY A 409 8.04 -5.09 -9.14
CA GLY A 409 6.61 -4.82 -9.01
C GLY A 409 6.29 -3.39 -8.58
N HIS A 410 4.99 -3.13 -8.38
CA HIS A 410 4.47 -1.83 -7.94
C HIS A 410 4.52 -1.70 -6.40
N ASN A 411 5.72 -1.53 -5.84
CA ASN A 411 5.92 -1.46 -4.39
C ASN A 411 7.18 -0.68 -3.98
N GLU A 412 7.25 -0.30 -2.72
CA GLU A 412 8.31 0.52 -2.14
C GLU A 412 9.70 -0.10 -2.22
N PRO A 413 9.94 -1.39 -1.92
CA PRO A 413 11.26 -1.99 -2.09
C PRO A 413 11.80 -1.90 -3.52
N ALA A 414 10.92 -2.01 -4.52
CA ALA A 414 11.31 -1.87 -5.92
C ALA A 414 11.70 -0.42 -6.27
N TRP A 415 10.97 0.56 -5.72
CA TRP A 415 11.27 1.97 -5.88
C TRP A 415 12.55 2.38 -5.13
N ALA A 416 12.75 1.90 -3.91
CA ALA A 416 13.96 2.05 -3.11
C ALA A 416 15.19 1.58 -3.89
N ALA A 417 15.14 0.36 -4.45
CA ALA A 417 16.24 -0.20 -5.23
C ALA A 417 16.56 0.60 -6.51
N ALA A 418 15.56 1.23 -7.12
CA ALA A 418 15.73 2.02 -8.33
C ALA A 418 16.17 3.48 -8.08
N PHE A 419 15.84 4.02 -6.91
CA PHE A 419 16.05 5.43 -6.58
C PHE A 419 17.52 5.88 -6.68
N PRO A 420 18.54 5.18 -6.16
CA PRO A 420 19.93 5.65 -6.20
C PRO A 420 20.42 5.94 -7.63
N ALA A 421 20.13 5.05 -8.58
CA ALA A 421 20.53 5.23 -9.98
C ALA A 421 19.78 6.40 -10.64
N ALA A 422 18.48 6.53 -10.36
CA ALA A 422 17.67 7.63 -10.87
C ALA A 422 18.13 8.99 -10.33
N TYR A 423 18.35 9.09 -9.03
CA TYR A 423 18.74 10.33 -8.38
C TYR A 423 20.12 10.79 -8.86
N ARG A 424 21.11 9.90 -8.90
CA ARG A 424 22.44 10.17 -9.50
C ARG A 424 22.34 10.69 -10.93
N TRP A 425 21.42 10.12 -11.72
CA TRP A 425 21.18 10.58 -13.08
C TRP A 425 20.65 12.03 -13.11
N LEU A 426 19.66 12.33 -12.25
CA LEU A 426 18.99 13.63 -12.20
C LEU A 426 19.89 14.76 -11.71
N ILE A 427 20.76 14.49 -10.72
CA ILE A 427 21.66 15.50 -10.13
C ILE A 427 23.03 15.57 -10.80
N LYS A 428 23.30 14.72 -11.81
CA LYS A 428 24.60 14.67 -12.50
C LYS A 428 25.78 14.36 -11.59
N PHE A 429 25.57 13.49 -10.61
CA PHE A 429 26.62 13.06 -9.68
C PHE A 429 27.34 11.82 -10.22
N ASN A 430 28.68 11.90 -10.30
CA ASN A 430 29.56 10.84 -10.81
C ASN A 430 29.19 10.32 -12.21
N GLN A 431 28.78 11.22 -13.11
CA GLN A 431 28.49 10.93 -14.52
C GLN A 431 29.66 11.21 -15.46
#